data_AF-A0A923WDH9-F1
#
_entry.id   AF-A0A923WDH9-F1
#
_cell.length_a   1.000
_cell.length_b   1.000
_cell.length_c   1.000
_cell.angle_alpha   90.00
_cell.angle_beta   90.00
_cell.angle_gamma   90.00
#
_symmetry.space_group_name_H-M   'P 1'
#
loop_
_entity.id
_entity.type
_entity.pdbx_description
1 polymer ?
#
loop_
_entity_poly.entity_id
_entity_poly.type
_entity_poly.pdbx_seq_one_letter_code
_entity_poly.pdbx_strand_id
1 'polypeptide(L)'
;MKLKPEQAAFRMPLEDLLVLAGEKIAYTRRVDDTAALNGRGWTAERISTLEEQFHALGKMPTDTELEQDVRAAEQKKNLLRESITTLIQTALGKVNQVHHDESAEYRAFGSAKLYKSGDPAFALLCEQLSRVGQRMPVDGDAEELAAYASAGLTPAEFIAIGSQGDEFRRLLIDIRTAEARRDIGTQNRLRLANPAYRDLAALSEVGKSVFISKDEARYNDYVIYDPAPEGENPAVAGASAGAADSAATGHMTDNTNLDTGSGRTGGIASRDAGGGDPYTGAPTGR
;
A
#
# COMPACT_ATOMS: atom_id res chain seq x y z
N MET A 1 -2.68 -20.22 -13.22
CA MET A 1 -4.02 -19.63 -13.08
C MET A 1 -3.90 -18.40 -12.18
N LYS A 2 -4.21 -17.19 -12.66
CA LYS A 2 -4.33 -16.02 -11.76
C LYS A 2 -5.63 -16.19 -10.97
N LEU A 3 -5.57 -16.35 -9.65
CA LEU A 3 -6.78 -16.34 -8.84
C LEU A 3 -7.41 -14.94 -8.95
N LYS A 4 -8.71 -14.90 -9.23
CA LYS A 4 -9.48 -13.65 -9.19
C LYS A 4 -9.43 -13.12 -7.75
N PRO A 5 -9.17 -11.82 -7.53
CA PRO A 5 -9.21 -11.25 -6.19
C PRO A 5 -10.61 -11.45 -5.60
N GLU A 6 -10.67 -11.80 -4.32
CA GLU A 6 -11.95 -11.90 -3.63
C GLU A 6 -12.59 -10.52 -3.49
N GLN A 7 -13.92 -10.50 -3.62
CA GLN A 7 -14.74 -9.32 -3.37
C GLN A 7 -15.52 -9.58 -2.08
N ALA A 8 -15.74 -8.52 -1.29
CA ALA A 8 -16.53 -8.62 -0.08
C ALA A 8 -17.98 -9.01 -0.41
N ALA A 9 -18.54 -9.96 0.35
CA ALA A 9 -19.94 -10.38 0.23
C ALA A 9 -20.91 -9.48 1.01
N PHE A 10 -20.39 -8.48 1.72
CA PHE A 10 -21.07 -7.55 2.61
C PHE A 10 -20.65 -6.12 2.25
N ARG A 11 -21.49 -5.12 2.53
CA ARG A 11 -21.20 -3.71 2.18
C ARG A 11 -20.66 -2.89 3.36
N MET A 12 -20.84 -3.38 4.59
CA MET A 12 -20.31 -2.74 5.79
C MET A 12 -18.79 -2.92 5.98
N PRO A 13 -18.13 -2.03 6.76
CA PRO A 13 -16.76 -2.25 7.23
C PRO A 13 -16.60 -3.56 8.01
N LEU A 14 -15.37 -4.09 8.06
CA LEU A 14 -15.08 -5.37 8.72
C LEU A 14 -15.30 -5.28 10.24
N GLU A 15 -14.95 -4.15 10.83
CA GLU A 15 -15.18 -3.81 12.23
C GLU A 15 -16.66 -3.84 12.60
N ASP A 16 -17.52 -3.28 11.77
CA ASP A 16 -18.98 -3.30 11.97
C ASP A 16 -19.53 -4.72 11.82
N LEU A 17 -19.00 -5.49 10.87
CA LEU A 17 -19.36 -6.90 10.72
C LEU A 17 -19.03 -7.72 11.99
N LEU A 18 -17.88 -7.46 12.63
CA LEU A 18 -17.51 -8.16 13.87
C LEU A 18 -18.45 -7.82 15.02
N VAL A 19 -18.84 -6.55 15.15
CA VAL A 19 -19.82 -6.11 16.17
C VAL A 19 -21.18 -6.74 15.91
N LEU A 20 -21.68 -6.63 14.67
CA LEU A 20 -22.94 -7.23 14.24
C LEU A 20 -22.98 -8.74 14.50
N ALA A 21 -21.90 -9.45 14.16
CA ALA A 21 -21.80 -10.89 14.40
C ALA A 21 -21.92 -11.21 15.90
N GLY A 22 -21.21 -10.46 16.75
CA GLY A 22 -21.29 -10.62 18.20
C GLY A 22 -22.71 -10.43 18.74
N GLU A 23 -23.42 -9.40 18.27
CA GLU A 23 -24.81 -9.14 18.66
C GLU A 23 -25.75 -10.29 18.25
N LYS A 24 -25.71 -10.72 16.98
CA LYS A 24 -26.59 -11.80 16.50
C LYS A 24 -26.30 -13.12 17.19
N ILE A 25 -25.03 -13.45 17.41
CA ILE A 25 -24.62 -14.65 18.15
C ILE A 25 -25.12 -14.57 19.60
N ALA A 26 -25.04 -13.41 20.26
CA ALA A 26 -25.55 -13.24 21.60
C ALA A 26 -27.07 -13.52 21.71
N TYR A 27 -27.87 -13.13 20.71
CA TYR A 27 -29.31 -13.44 20.68
C TYR A 27 -29.58 -14.95 20.67
N THR A 28 -28.79 -15.73 19.90
CA THR A 28 -28.95 -17.19 19.85
C THR A 28 -28.76 -17.88 21.20
N ARG A 29 -28.06 -17.26 22.15
CA ARG A 29 -27.79 -17.79 23.50
C ARG A 29 -28.92 -17.55 24.49
N ARG A 30 -29.99 -16.86 24.09
CA ARG A 30 -31.23 -16.83 24.88
C ARG A 30 -31.85 -18.23 24.83
N VAL A 31 -32.19 -18.78 25.99
CA VAL A 31 -32.61 -20.19 26.16
C VAL A 31 -33.70 -20.61 25.16
N ASP A 32 -34.71 -19.76 24.98
CA ASP A 32 -35.81 -20.00 24.04
C ASP A 32 -35.37 -20.00 22.56
N ASP A 33 -34.43 -19.10 22.21
CA ASP A 33 -33.94 -18.93 20.85
C ASP A 33 -33.06 -20.13 20.47
N THR A 34 -32.20 -20.58 21.38
CA THR A 34 -31.41 -21.81 21.22
C THR A 34 -32.30 -23.01 20.88
N ALA A 35 -33.38 -23.22 21.62
CA ALA A 35 -34.28 -24.34 21.37
C ALA A 35 -34.98 -24.24 20.01
N ALA A 36 -35.44 -23.04 19.64
CA ALA A 36 -36.16 -22.81 18.39
C ALA A 36 -35.26 -22.93 17.14
N LEU A 37 -34.01 -22.47 17.25
CA LEU A 37 -33.00 -22.55 16.18
C LEU A 37 -32.45 -23.97 16.00
N ASN A 38 -32.28 -24.73 17.09
CA ASN A 38 -31.80 -26.11 17.02
C ASN A 38 -32.73 -27.00 16.17
N GLY A 39 -34.04 -26.80 16.27
CA GLY A 39 -35.04 -27.48 15.43
C GLY A 39 -34.95 -27.18 13.92
N ARG A 40 -34.14 -26.19 13.52
CA ARG A 40 -33.89 -25.77 12.14
C ARG A 40 -32.45 -26.04 11.68
N GLY A 41 -31.68 -26.83 12.44
CA GLY A 41 -30.31 -27.21 12.08
C GLY A 41 -29.22 -26.22 12.51
N TRP A 42 -29.55 -25.21 13.32
CA TRP A 42 -28.59 -24.33 13.98
C TRP A 42 -28.33 -24.85 15.40
N THR A 43 -27.45 -25.86 15.49
CA THR A 43 -27.03 -26.46 16.76
C THR A 43 -26.10 -25.52 17.54
N ALA A 44 -25.98 -25.75 18.85
CA ALA A 44 -25.03 -25.00 19.70
C ALA A 44 -23.58 -25.12 19.19
N GLU A 45 -23.21 -26.30 18.67
CA GLU A 45 -21.88 -26.53 18.07
C GLU A 45 -21.65 -25.63 16.85
N ARG A 46 -22.61 -25.56 15.92
CA ARG A 46 -22.48 -24.72 14.72
C ARG A 46 -22.39 -23.23 15.07
N ILE A 47 -23.13 -22.79 16.09
CA ILE A 47 -23.05 -21.41 16.61
C ILE A 47 -21.66 -21.15 17.20
N SER A 48 -21.10 -22.10 17.97
CA SER A 48 -19.73 -22.01 18.50
C SER A 48 -18.70 -21.93 17.37
N THR A 49 -18.83 -22.75 16.32
CA THR A 49 -17.96 -22.68 15.13
C THR A 49 -18.01 -21.29 14.48
N LEU A 50 -19.21 -20.70 14.33
CA LEU A 50 -19.38 -19.38 13.75
C LEU A 50 -18.71 -18.29 14.60
N GLU A 51 -18.85 -18.37 15.92
CA GLU A 51 -18.18 -17.46 16.85
C GLU A 51 -16.66 -17.57 16.79
N GLU A 52 -16.13 -18.80 16.72
CA GLU A 52 -14.70 -19.05 16.54
C GLU A 52 -14.17 -18.47 15.22
N GLN A 53 -14.93 -18.54 14.13
CA GLN A 53 -14.58 -17.93 12.85
C GLN A 53 -14.44 -16.40 12.98
N PHE A 54 -15.41 -15.72 13.60
CA PHE A 54 -15.33 -14.26 13.80
C PHE A 54 -14.24 -13.87 14.81
N HIS A 55 -13.99 -14.67 15.83
CA HIS A 55 -12.87 -14.46 16.75
C HIS A 55 -11.50 -14.63 16.05
N ALA A 56 -11.37 -15.61 15.15
CA ALA A 56 -10.18 -15.77 14.32
C ALA A 56 -9.99 -14.58 13.38
N LEU A 57 -11.08 -14.09 12.77
CA LEU A 57 -11.08 -12.90 11.91
C LEU A 57 -10.62 -11.64 12.67
N GLY A 58 -11.12 -11.43 13.90
CA GLY A 58 -10.73 -10.30 14.76
C GLY A 58 -9.27 -10.33 15.22
N LYS A 59 -8.60 -11.49 15.16
CA LYS A 59 -7.17 -11.63 15.47
C LYS A 59 -6.23 -11.40 14.29
N MET A 60 -6.77 -11.27 13.07
CA MET A 60 -5.94 -11.06 11.90
C MET A 60 -5.32 -9.66 11.92
N PRO A 61 -4.09 -9.48 11.43
CA PRO A 61 -3.46 -8.16 11.35
C PRO A 61 -4.25 -7.23 10.43
N THR A 62 -4.43 -5.99 10.84
CA THR A 62 -5.14 -4.93 10.11
C THR A 62 -4.34 -4.43 8.91
N ASP A 63 -5.04 -3.87 7.92
CA ASP A 63 -4.37 -3.24 6.78
C ASP A 63 -3.45 -2.11 7.24
N THR A 64 -3.86 -1.36 8.28
CA THR A 64 -3.04 -0.32 8.89
C THR A 64 -1.78 -0.87 9.55
N GLU A 65 -1.86 -1.99 10.28
CA GLU A 65 -0.67 -2.64 10.86
C GLU A 65 0.28 -3.15 9.76
N LEU A 66 -0.25 -3.78 8.71
CA LEU A 66 0.58 -4.25 7.58
C LEU A 66 1.15 -3.09 6.76
N GLU A 67 0.46 -1.95 6.67
CA GLU A 67 0.97 -0.73 6.07
C GLU A 67 2.11 -0.13 6.90
N GLN A 68 2.04 -0.21 8.23
CA GLN A 68 3.15 0.23 9.10
C GLN A 68 4.43 -0.57 8.83
N ASP A 69 4.33 -1.88 8.56
CA ASP A 69 5.50 -2.70 8.19
C ASP A 69 6.16 -2.21 6.90
N VAL A 70 5.36 -1.84 5.88
CA VAL A 70 5.86 -1.26 4.62
C VAL A 70 6.57 0.06 4.90
N ARG A 71 5.93 0.98 5.64
CA ARG A 71 6.49 2.29 5.99
C ARG A 71 7.79 2.16 6.80
N ALA A 72 7.86 1.21 7.73
CA ALA A 72 9.05 0.95 8.53
C ALA A 72 10.22 0.46 7.65
N ALA A 73 9.96 -0.40 6.66
CA ALA A 73 10.97 -0.84 5.71
C ALA A 73 11.45 0.30 4.79
N GLU A 74 10.53 1.16 4.32
CA GLU A 74 10.87 2.35 3.54
C GLU A 74 11.72 3.35 4.32
N GLN A 75 11.39 3.59 5.59
CA GLN A 75 12.16 4.49 6.45
C GLN A 75 13.59 3.99 6.63
N LYS A 76 13.79 2.70 6.91
CA LYS A 76 15.12 2.08 7.01
C LYS A 76 15.92 2.25 5.73
N LYS A 77 15.28 2.00 4.58
CA LYS A 77 15.89 2.16 3.26
C LYS A 77 16.34 3.61 3.02
N ASN A 78 15.49 4.59 3.34
CA ASN A 78 15.80 6.00 3.12
C ASN A 78 16.96 6.48 4.00
N LEU A 79 16.94 6.11 5.30
CA LEU A 79 18.05 6.42 6.21
C LEU A 79 19.38 5.80 5.73
N LEU A 80 19.33 4.55 5.26
CA LEU A 80 20.51 3.90 4.71
C LEU A 80 20.99 4.58 3.42
N ARG A 81 20.08 5.03 2.56
CA ARG A 81 20.44 5.79 1.35
C ARG A 81 21.18 7.08 1.68
N GLU A 82 20.73 7.82 2.69
CA GLU A 82 21.38 9.05 3.16
C GLU A 82 22.79 8.75 3.71
N SER A 83 22.93 7.70 4.52
CA SER A 83 24.22 7.21 5.02
C SER A 83 25.18 6.88 3.89
N ILE A 84 24.75 6.05 2.92
CA ILE A 84 25.57 5.66 1.77
C ILE A 84 25.94 6.89 0.94
N THR A 85 25.00 7.80 0.70
CA THR A 85 25.27 9.02 -0.09
C THR A 85 26.37 9.86 0.57
N THR A 86 26.35 9.98 1.90
CA THR A 86 27.39 10.70 2.67
C THR A 86 28.76 10.00 2.56
N LEU A 87 28.79 8.66 2.63
CA LEU A 87 30.02 7.89 2.43
C LEU A 87 30.58 8.07 1.02
N ILE A 88 29.72 8.02 0.00
CA ILE A 88 30.11 8.21 -1.40
C ILE A 88 30.68 9.62 -1.61
N GLN A 89 30.01 10.66 -1.10
CA GLN A 89 30.50 12.04 -1.19
C GLN A 89 31.89 12.19 -0.54
N THR A 90 32.08 11.60 0.64
CA THR A 90 33.35 11.65 1.37
C THR A 90 34.46 10.94 0.58
N ALA A 91 34.19 9.72 0.10
CA ALA A 91 35.15 8.95 -0.69
C ALA A 91 35.52 9.67 -2.00
N LEU A 92 34.53 10.15 -2.75
CA LEU A 92 34.77 10.87 -4.01
C LEU A 92 35.42 12.23 -3.80
N GLY A 93 35.18 12.90 -2.67
CA GLY A 93 35.90 14.12 -2.31
C GLY A 93 37.40 13.88 -2.16
N LYS A 94 37.80 12.73 -1.58
CA LYS A 94 39.19 12.31 -1.48
C LYS A 94 39.78 11.92 -2.84
N VAL A 95 39.01 11.18 -3.66
CA VAL A 95 39.42 10.89 -5.04
C VAL A 95 39.66 12.18 -5.82
N ASN A 96 38.80 13.20 -5.63
CA ASN A 96 38.92 14.49 -6.31
C ASN A 96 40.19 15.29 -5.93
N GLN A 97 40.84 14.97 -4.80
CA GLN A 97 42.11 15.58 -4.41
C GLN A 97 43.30 15.02 -5.19
N VAL A 98 43.17 13.80 -5.73
CA VAL A 98 44.21 13.12 -6.51
C VAL A 98 43.93 13.27 -8.01
N HIS A 99 42.67 13.11 -8.40
CA HIS A 99 42.20 13.15 -9.78
C HIS A 99 41.16 14.24 -9.94
N HIS A 100 41.27 15.08 -10.96
CA HIS A 100 40.21 16.04 -11.25
C HIS A 100 38.94 15.34 -11.79
N ASP A 101 37.79 15.98 -11.64
CA ASP A 101 36.47 15.44 -12.01
C ASP A 101 36.31 15.05 -13.50
N GLU A 102 37.05 15.71 -14.39
CA GLU A 102 37.09 15.36 -15.81
C GLU A 102 37.97 14.15 -16.16
N SER A 103 38.76 13.63 -15.22
CA SER A 103 39.71 12.53 -15.48
C SER A 103 38.98 11.21 -15.73
N ALA A 104 39.64 10.28 -16.42
CA ALA A 104 39.06 8.96 -16.71
C ALA A 104 38.87 8.15 -15.42
N GLU A 105 39.81 8.31 -14.49
CA GLU A 105 39.90 7.71 -13.17
C GLU A 105 38.71 8.15 -12.30
N TYR A 106 38.44 9.46 -12.22
CA TYR A 106 37.28 9.98 -11.49
C TYR A 106 35.96 9.52 -12.13
N ARG A 107 35.87 9.56 -13.46
CA ARG A 107 34.65 9.17 -14.19
C ARG A 107 34.33 7.69 -14.08
N ALA A 108 35.32 6.82 -13.86
CA ALA A 108 35.12 5.37 -13.68
C ALA A 108 34.18 5.05 -12.49
N PHE A 109 34.12 5.92 -11.49
CA PHE A 109 33.22 5.79 -10.34
C PHE A 109 31.74 6.00 -10.68
N GLY A 110 31.41 6.60 -11.84
CA GLY A 110 30.02 6.70 -12.31
C GLY A 110 29.10 7.62 -11.48
N SER A 111 29.67 8.55 -10.71
CA SER A 111 28.97 9.38 -9.71
C SER A 111 28.03 10.45 -10.28
N ALA A 112 28.07 10.70 -11.60
CA ALA A 112 27.34 11.80 -12.26
C ALA A 112 25.83 11.82 -12.02
N LYS A 113 25.21 10.69 -11.63
CA LYS A 113 23.77 10.57 -11.39
C LYS A 113 23.40 10.18 -9.96
N LEU A 114 24.30 10.35 -8.99
CA LEU A 114 24.09 9.93 -7.59
C LEU A 114 22.72 10.35 -7.04
N TYR A 115 22.39 11.65 -7.09
CA TYR A 115 21.12 12.19 -6.57
C TYR A 115 19.90 11.98 -7.46
N LYS A 116 20.12 11.71 -8.76
CA LYS A 116 19.04 11.54 -9.75
C LYS A 116 18.72 10.06 -10.02
N SER A 117 19.45 9.15 -9.39
CA SER A 117 19.27 7.72 -9.58
C SER A 117 18.02 7.22 -8.86
N GLY A 118 17.24 6.35 -9.51
CA GLY A 118 16.23 5.55 -8.82
C GLY A 118 16.88 4.45 -7.99
N ASP A 119 16.14 3.85 -7.05
CA ASP A 119 16.69 2.88 -6.09
C ASP A 119 17.47 1.72 -6.74
N PRO A 120 16.99 1.07 -7.84
CA PRO A 120 17.76 0.00 -8.49
C PRO A 120 19.08 0.49 -9.09
N ALA A 121 19.09 1.70 -9.68
CA ALA A 121 20.29 2.28 -10.26
C ALA A 121 21.29 2.72 -9.18
N PHE A 122 20.79 3.24 -8.05
CA PHE A 122 21.61 3.57 -6.89
C PHE A 122 22.31 2.34 -6.33
N ALA A 123 21.61 1.21 -6.21
CA ALA A 123 22.20 -0.03 -5.74
C ALA A 123 23.34 -0.54 -6.65
N LEU A 124 23.17 -0.46 -7.97
CA LEU A 124 24.23 -0.81 -8.93
C LEU A 124 25.41 0.16 -8.86
N LEU A 125 25.15 1.44 -8.61
CA LEU A 125 26.19 2.44 -8.41
C LEU A 125 27.05 2.12 -7.18
N CYS A 126 26.46 1.69 -6.06
CA CYS A 126 27.22 1.27 -4.88
C CYS A 126 28.17 0.11 -5.19
N GLU A 127 27.71 -0.87 -5.95
CA GLU A 127 28.53 -2.01 -6.37
C GLU A 127 29.66 -1.58 -7.31
N GLN A 128 29.36 -0.71 -8.28
CA GLN A 128 30.36 -0.14 -9.18
C GLN A 128 31.44 0.64 -8.39
N LEU A 129 31.02 1.53 -7.48
CA LEU A 129 31.93 2.31 -6.63
C LEU A 129 32.82 1.40 -5.78
N SER A 130 32.23 0.37 -5.16
CA SER A 130 32.98 -0.62 -4.37
C SER A 130 34.02 -1.33 -5.24
N ARG A 131 33.64 -1.79 -6.43
CA ARG A 131 34.53 -2.53 -7.34
C ARG A 131 35.66 -1.67 -7.89
N VAL A 132 35.35 -0.44 -8.32
CA VAL A 132 36.34 0.49 -8.89
C VAL A 132 37.29 0.98 -7.80
N GLY A 133 36.76 1.42 -6.66
CA GLY A 133 37.56 1.95 -5.56
C GLY A 133 38.46 0.92 -4.90
N GLN A 134 38.10 -0.36 -4.93
CA GLN A 134 38.99 -1.44 -4.46
C GLN A 134 40.13 -1.77 -5.44
N ARG A 135 39.96 -1.48 -6.74
CA ARG A 135 40.99 -1.74 -7.77
C ARG A 135 42.03 -0.64 -7.86
N MET A 136 41.66 0.62 -7.64
CA MET A 136 42.58 1.75 -7.77
C MET A 136 43.87 1.61 -6.94
N PRO A 137 43.83 1.19 -5.65
CA PRO A 137 45.04 1.06 -4.84
C PRO A 137 45.90 -0.16 -5.22
N VAL A 138 45.45 -1.01 -6.14
CA VAL A 138 46.15 -2.23 -6.56
C VAL A 138 46.77 -2.06 -7.94
N ASP A 139 46.05 -1.40 -8.84
CA ASP A 139 46.42 -1.27 -10.26
C ASP A 139 47.25 0.00 -10.56
N GLY A 140 47.39 0.93 -9.60
CA GLY A 140 48.08 2.21 -9.78
C GLY A 140 49.61 2.15 -9.59
N ASP A 141 50.31 3.12 -10.18
CA ASP A 141 51.76 3.30 -10.02
C ASP A 141 52.10 3.75 -8.58
N ALA A 142 53.33 3.50 -8.12
CA ALA A 142 53.75 3.76 -6.73
C ALA A 142 53.51 5.21 -6.26
N GLU A 143 53.62 6.19 -7.18
CA GLU A 143 53.35 7.61 -6.89
C GLU A 143 51.85 7.87 -6.66
N GLU A 144 50.98 7.21 -7.43
CA GLU A 144 49.53 7.33 -7.31
C GLU A 144 49.03 6.72 -6.00
N LEU A 145 49.59 5.57 -5.62
CA LEU A 145 49.32 4.94 -4.32
C LEU A 145 49.72 5.83 -3.15
N ALA A 146 50.87 6.50 -3.25
CA ALA A 146 51.29 7.48 -2.26
C ALA A 146 50.35 8.70 -2.20
N ALA A 147 49.86 9.17 -3.35
CA ALA A 147 48.89 10.24 -3.43
C ALA A 147 47.56 9.86 -2.76
N TYR A 148 47.04 8.65 -3.01
CA TYR A 148 45.83 8.15 -2.32
C TYR A 148 46.00 8.04 -0.82
N ALA A 149 47.13 7.51 -0.36
CA ALA A 149 47.43 7.41 1.05
C ALA A 149 47.47 8.82 1.70
N SER A 150 48.06 9.80 1.01
CA SER A 150 48.13 11.18 1.49
C SER A 150 46.77 11.88 1.54
N ALA A 151 45.85 11.55 0.62
CA ALA A 151 44.46 12.01 0.62
C ALA A 151 43.58 11.26 1.64
N GLY A 152 44.14 10.25 2.34
CA GLY A 152 43.42 9.42 3.30
C GLY A 152 42.37 8.52 2.66
N LEU A 153 42.53 8.19 1.37
CA LEU A 153 41.65 7.29 0.65
C LEU A 153 42.01 5.84 1.03
N THR A 154 41.05 5.11 1.58
CA THR A 154 41.29 3.72 2.03
C THR A 154 40.36 2.74 1.33
N PRO A 155 40.82 1.51 1.00
CA PRO A 155 39.95 0.46 0.46
C PRO A 155 38.74 0.15 1.36
N ALA A 156 38.89 0.36 2.67
CA ALA A 156 37.86 0.12 3.67
C ALA A 156 36.59 0.95 3.43
N GLU A 157 36.71 2.19 2.94
CA GLU A 157 35.57 3.05 2.64
C GLU A 157 34.73 2.49 1.48
N PHE A 158 35.39 1.98 0.43
CA PHE A 158 34.71 1.36 -0.70
C PHE A 158 34.09 0.01 -0.35
N ILE A 159 34.75 -0.78 0.50
CA ILE A 159 34.18 -2.00 1.09
C ILE A 159 32.92 -1.66 1.89
N ALA A 160 32.93 -0.58 2.69
CA ALA A 160 31.78 -0.13 3.45
C ALA A 160 30.62 0.31 2.53
N ILE A 161 30.89 1.06 1.46
CA ILE A 161 29.89 1.42 0.44
C ILE A 161 29.27 0.18 -0.20
N GLY A 162 30.08 -0.82 -0.57
CA GLY A 162 29.60 -2.09 -1.11
C GLY A 162 28.70 -2.84 -0.13
N SER A 163 29.16 -3.03 1.11
CA SER A 163 28.41 -3.71 2.17
C SER A 163 27.07 -3.03 2.48
N GLN A 164 27.06 -1.70 2.63
CA GLN A 164 25.81 -0.96 2.82
C GLN A 164 24.93 -0.99 1.55
N GLY A 165 25.52 -1.01 0.36
CA GLY A 165 24.79 -1.19 -0.91
C GLY A 165 24.08 -2.55 -1.00
N ASP A 166 24.69 -3.60 -0.47
CA ASP A 166 24.09 -4.95 -0.39
C ASP A 166 22.91 -4.96 0.58
N GLU A 167 23.06 -4.33 1.74
CA GLU A 167 21.99 -4.15 2.72
C GLU A 167 20.84 -3.30 2.13
N PHE A 168 21.17 -2.25 1.37
CA PHE A 168 20.17 -1.44 0.67
C PHE A 168 19.36 -2.29 -0.33
N ARG A 169 20.00 -3.19 -1.09
CA ARG A 169 19.28 -4.14 -1.97
C ARG A 169 18.39 -5.09 -1.18
N ARG A 170 18.84 -5.58 -0.03
CA ARG A 170 18.02 -6.41 0.86
C ARG A 170 16.77 -5.66 1.33
N LEU A 171 16.90 -4.40 1.73
CA LEU A 171 15.76 -3.57 2.13
C LEU A 171 14.75 -3.34 1.00
N LEU A 172 15.20 -3.24 -0.26
CA LEU A 172 14.27 -3.19 -1.40
C LEU A 172 13.43 -4.47 -1.52
N ILE A 173 14.04 -5.64 -1.27
CA ILE A 173 13.33 -6.92 -1.26
C ILE A 173 12.37 -6.98 -0.06
N ASP A 174 12.78 -6.47 1.10
CA ASP A 174 11.94 -6.43 2.30
C ASP A 174 10.69 -5.58 2.08
N ILE A 175 10.79 -4.42 1.41
CA ILE A 175 9.64 -3.59 1.02
C ILE A 175 8.67 -4.40 0.15
N ARG A 176 9.17 -5.04 -0.92
CA ARG A 176 8.32 -5.88 -1.80
C ARG A 176 7.67 -7.03 -1.06
N THR A 177 8.39 -7.61 -0.11
CA THR A 177 7.87 -8.69 0.75
C THR A 177 6.77 -8.18 1.67
N ALA A 178 6.92 -6.98 2.25
CA ALA A 178 5.90 -6.35 3.08
C ALA A 178 4.64 -5.99 2.27
N GLU A 179 4.80 -5.42 1.08
CA GLU A 179 3.68 -5.17 0.14
C GLU A 179 2.93 -6.47 -0.18
N ALA A 180 3.65 -7.53 -0.52
CA ALA A 180 3.03 -8.83 -0.80
C ALA A 180 2.31 -9.41 0.42
N ARG A 181 2.86 -9.26 1.63
CA ARG A 181 2.19 -9.67 2.88
C ARG A 181 0.92 -8.88 3.12
N ARG A 182 0.91 -7.57 2.86
CA ARG A 182 -0.29 -6.72 2.94
C ARG A 182 -1.38 -7.22 2.00
N ASP A 183 -1.04 -7.44 0.72
CA ASP A 183 -1.99 -7.95 -0.27
C ASP A 183 -2.56 -9.32 0.12
N ILE A 184 -1.70 -10.24 0.55
CA ILE A 184 -2.10 -11.57 1.04
C ILE A 184 -2.98 -11.45 2.28
N GLY A 185 -2.63 -10.57 3.21
CA GLY A 185 -3.39 -10.30 4.44
C GLY A 185 -4.82 -9.87 4.14
N THR A 186 -4.99 -8.90 3.25
CA THR A 186 -6.30 -8.43 2.78
C THR A 186 -7.10 -9.55 2.13
N GLN A 187 -6.48 -10.34 1.24
CA GLN A 187 -7.17 -11.46 0.60
C GLN A 187 -7.55 -12.57 1.59
N ASN A 188 -6.70 -12.86 2.58
CA ASN A 188 -7.00 -13.86 3.61
C ASN A 188 -8.13 -13.39 4.54
N ARG A 189 -8.19 -12.09 4.85
CA ARG A 189 -9.32 -11.52 5.61
C ARG A 189 -10.63 -11.73 4.89
N LEU A 190 -10.68 -11.45 3.58
CA LEU A 190 -11.88 -11.68 2.77
C LEU A 190 -12.25 -13.17 2.68
N ARG A 191 -11.26 -14.05 2.49
CA ARG A 191 -11.46 -15.51 2.48
C ARG A 191 -12.10 -16.07 3.74
N LEU A 192 -11.82 -15.45 4.89
CA LEU A 192 -12.40 -15.85 6.18
C LEU A 192 -13.73 -15.12 6.44
N ALA A 193 -13.80 -13.82 6.15
CA ALA A 193 -14.99 -13.00 6.37
C ALA A 193 -16.16 -13.43 5.49
N ASN A 194 -15.92 -13.75 4.22
CA ASN A 194 -16.98 -14.06 3.26
C ASN A 194 -17.79 -15.32 3.65
N PRO A 195 -17.17 -16.48 3.96
CA PRO A 195 -17.91 -17.63 4.47
C PRO A 195 -18.61 -17.35 5.81
N ALA A 196 -17.92 -16.72 6.76
CA ALA A 196 -18.49 -16.41 8.08
C ALA A 196 -19.73 -15.50 7.97
N TYR A 197 -19.69 -14.48 7.09
CA TYR A 197 -20.83 -13.63 6.81
C TYR A 197 -22.00 -14.39 6.19
N ARG A 198 -21.76 -15.32 5.25
CA ARG A 198 -22.83 -16.14 4.66
C ARG A 198 -23.52 -17.00 5.72
N ASP A 199 -22.75 -17.60 6.62
CA ASP A 199 -23.30 -18.36 7.74
C ASP A 199 -24.11 -17.46 8.69
N LEU A 200 -23.60 -16.27 9.03
CA LEU A 200 -24.31 -15.29 9.84
C LEU A 200 -25.63 -14.83 9.19
N ALA A 201 -25.62 -14.58 7.88
CA ALA A 201 -26.81 -14.22 7.12
C ALA A 201 -27.82 -15.38 7.11
N ALA A 202 -27.36 -16.62 6.89
CA ALA A 202 -28.22 -17.79 6.94
C ALA A 202 -28.83 -18.03 8.34
N LEU A 203 -28.07 -17.80 9.41
CA LEU A 203 -28.57 -17.82 10.78
C LEU A 203 -29.68 -16.79 10.98
N SER A 204 -29.44 -15.57 10.49
CA SER A 204 -30.37 -14.46 10.59
C SER A 204 -31.67 -14.71 9.81
N GLU A 205 -31.59 -15.28 8.60
CA GLU A 205 -32.79 -15.69 7.85
C GLU A 205 -33.61 -16.76 8.60
N VAL A 206 -32.95 -17.75 9.19
CA VAL A 206 -33.64 -18.77 9.98
C VAL A 206 -34.31 -18.14 11.20
N GLY A 207 -33.60 -17.29 11.94
CA GLY A 207 -34.13 -16.56 13.10
C GLY A 207 -35.37 -15.76 12.74
N LYS A 208 -35.31 -14.95 11.67
CA LYS A 208 -36.47 -14.22 11.15
C LYS A 208 -37.64 -15.16 10.85
N SER A 209 -37.42 -16.26 10.14
CA SER A 209 -38.51 -17.21 9.79
C SER A 209 -39.15 -17.86 11.02
N VAL A 210 -38.38 -18.08 12.09
CA VAL A 210 -38.85 -18.71 13.32
C VAL A 210 -39.74 -17.75 14.12
N PHE A 211 -39.40 -16.46 14.14
CA PHE A 211 -40.06 -15.47 15.00
C PHE A 211 -41.09 -14.58 14.31
N ILE A 212 -41.18 -14.59 12.96
CA ILE A 212 -42.11 -13.74 12.18
C ILE A 212 -43.57 -13.76 12.65
N SER A 213 -44.05 -14.89 13.18
CA SER A 213 -45.43 -15.05 13.68
C SER A 213 -45.51 -15.24 15.19
N LYS A 214 -44.36 -15.22 15.89
CA LYS A 214 -44.28 -15.54 17.33
C LYS A 214 -43.96 -14.32 18.18
N ASP A 215 -42.99 -13.51 17.74
CA ASP A 215 -42.46 -12.39 18.52
C ASP A 215 -41.76 -11.39 17.59
N GLU A 216 -42.35 -10.21 17.43
CA GLU A 216 -41.84 -9.15 16.57
C GLU A 216 -40.50 -8.58 17.07
N ALA A 217 -40.32 -8.48 18.40
CA ALA A 217 -39.08 -7.97 18.96
C ALA A 217 -37.90 -8.90 18.65
N ARG A 218 -38.10 -10.22 18.83
CA ARG A 218 -37.09 -11.21 18.45
C ARG A 218 -36.89 -11.31 16.94
N TYR A 219 -37.93 -11.11 16.14
CA TYR A 219 -37.77 -11.02 14.69
C TYR A 219 -36.80 -9.89 14.31
N ASN A 220 -36.99 -8.70 14.89
CA ASN A 220 -36.16 -7.52 14.63
C ASN A 220 -34.70 -7.74 15.04
N ASP A 221 -34.45 -8.52 16.10
CA ASP A 221 -33.10 -8.91 16.53
C ASP A 221 -32.34 -9.68 15.44
N TYR A 222 -33.00 -10.38 14.50
CA TYR A 222 -32.36 -11.09 13.40
C TYR A 222 -32.35 -10.33 12.07
N VAL A 223 -32.81 -9.08 12.04
CA VAL A 223 -32.69 -8.25 10.84
C VAL A 223 -31.25 -7.74 10.73
N ILE A 224 -30.62 -7.99 9.58
CA ILE A 224 -29.34 -7.39 9.20
C ILE A 224 -29.66 -6.21 8.29
N TYR A 225 -29.26 -5.01 8.74
CA TYR A 225 -29.26 -3.82 7.90
C TYR A 225 -27.88 -3.72 7.26
N ASP A 226 -27.80 -3.97 5.96
CA ASP A 226 -26.59 -3.74 5.17
C ASP A 226 -26.77 -2.36 4.51
N PRO A 227 -26.27 -1.26 5.14
CA PRO A 227 -26.46 0.06 4.57
C PRO A 227 -25.82 0.11 3.18
N ALA A 228 -26.53 0.69 2.21
CA ALA A 228 -25.92 0.99 0.92
C ALA A 228 -24.73 1.93 1.15
N PRO A 229 -23.64 1.81 0.37
CA PRO A 229 -22.53 2.75 0.49
C PRO A 229 -23.05 4.18 0.26
N GLU A 230 -22.57 5.14 1.05
CA GLU A 230 -22.91 6.55 0.87
C GLU A 230 -22.61 6.96 -0.58
N GLY A 231 -23.67 7.18 -1.37
CA GLY A 231 -23.58 7.51 -2.80
C GLY A 231 -24.51 6.71 -3.73
N GLU A 232 -25.15 5.63 -3.27
CA GLU A 232 -26.13 4.88 -4.08
C GLU A 232 -27.55 5.43 -3.84
N ASN A 233 -28.04 6.26 -4.77
CA ASN A 233 -29.38 6.87 -4.73
C ASN A 233 -30.47 5.76 -4.72
N PRO A 234 -31.44 5.74 -3.78
CA PRO A 234 -32.33 4.58 -3.54
C PRO A 234 -33.38 4.29 -4.64
N ALA A 235 -33.26 4.87 -5.83
CA ALA A 235 -34.31 4.84 -6.85
C ALA A 235 -34.41 3.54 -7.68
N VAL A 236 -33.61 2.49 -7.41
CA VAL A 236 -33.62 1.27 -8.26
C VAL A 236 -33.97 -0.03 -7.52
N ALA A 237 -34.31 0.03 -6.23
CA ALA A 237 -34.68 -1.16 -5.44
C ALA A 237 -36.17 -1.55 -5.53
N GLY A 238 -36.92 -1.02 -6.50
CA GLY A 238 -38.37 -1.25 -6.58
C GLY A 238 -38.92 -1.25 -8.00
N ALA A 239 -38.61 -2.26 -8.82
CA ALA A 239 -39.42 -2.64 -9.99
C ALA A 239 -38.98 -4.00 -10.56
N SER A 240 -39.39 -5.11 -9.95
CA SER A 240 -39.54 -6.38 -10.66
C SER A 240 -40.88 -7.03 -10.32
N ALA A 241 -41.95 -6.34 -10.72
CA ALA A 241 -43.28 -6.90 -10.76
C ALA A 241 -43.89 -6.67 -12.15
N GLY A 242 -44.26 -7.77 -12.82
CA GLY A 242 -45.23 -7.77 -13.92
C GLY A 242 -44.66 -7.55 -15.31
N ALA A 243 -44.17 -8.63 -15.93
CA ALA A 243 -44.17 -8.74 -17.39
C ALA A 243 -45.65 -8.82 -17.85
N ALA A 244 -46.10 -7.79 -18.57
CA ALA A 244 -47.29 -7.86 -19.40
C ALA A 244 -46.94 -7.35 -20.80
N ASP A 245 -47.08 -8.27 -21.73
CA ASP A 245 -47.10 -8.18 -23.18
C ASP A 245 -48.01 -7.04 -23.70
N SER A 246 -47.48 -6.18 -24.57
CA SER A 246 -48.20 -5.75 -25.78
C SER A 246 -47.25 -5.04 -26.76
N ALA A 247 -47.21 -5.58 -27.96
CA ALA A 247 -46.56 -5.03 -29.14
C ALA A 247 -47.26 -3.75 -29.64
N ALA A 248 -46.48 -2.81 -30.20
CA ALA A 248 -46.83 -2.04 -31.40
C ALA A 248 -45.80 -0.95 -31.73
N THR A 249 -45.24 -1.04 -32.96
CA THR A 249 -44.94 0.07 -33.89
C THR A 249 -44.03 1.19 -33.36
N GLY A 250 -42.78 1.33 -33.78
CA GLY A 250 -42.35 1.54 -35.15
C GLY A 250 -41.65 2.90 -35.26
N HIS A 251 -40.87 3.05 -36.32
CA HIS A 251 -40.28 4.27 -36.84
C HIS A 251 -38.79 4.52 -36.59
N MET A 252 -38.19 4.92 -37.71
CA MET A 252 -36.82 4.87 -38.17
C MET A 252 -36.50 6.29 -38.60
N THR A 253 -35.39 6.86 -38.14
CA THR A 253 -34.62 7.98 -38.75
C THR A 253 -33.41 8.18 -37.83
N ASP A 254 -32.19 7.87 -38.27
CA ASP A 254 -31.27 8.73 -39.05
C ASP A 254 -31.30 10.20 -38.63
N ASN A 255 -30.22 10.74 -38.04
CA ASN A 255 -29.26 11.59 -38.77
C ASN A 255 -28.12 12.15 -37.88
N THR A 256 -26.90 11.93 -38.34
CA THR A 256 -25.72 12.83 -38.47
C THR A 256 -25.48 14.03 -37.54
N ASN A 257 -24.26 14.02 -36.96
CA ASN A 257 -23.11 14.92 -37.24
C ASN A 257 -23.11 16.40 -36.78
N LEU A 258 -21.86 16.92 -36.65
CA LEU A 258 -21.34 18.29 -36.37
C LEU A 258 -20.66 18.38 -34.99
N ASP A 259 -19.33 18.38 -34.86
CA ASP A 259 -18.28 19.21 -35.46
C ASP A 259 -18.48 20.72 -35.29
N THR A 260 -17.79 21.27 -34.29
CA THR A 260 -17.12 22.60 -34.23
C THR A 260 -16.27 22.56 -32.95
N GLY A 261 -14.97 22.85 -32.88
CA GLY A 261 -14.19 23.79 -33.64
C GLY A 261 -13.63 24.87 -32.70
N SER A 262 -12.33 24.78 -32.40
CA SER A 262 -11.35 25.87 -32.23
C SER A 262 -11.61 27.07 -31.29
N GLY A 263 -10.65 27.37 -30.43
CA GLY A 263 -10.56 28.66 -29.73
C GLY A 263 -9.24 28.86 -28.96
N ARG A 264 -8.18 29.19 -29.69
CA ARG A 264 -6.82 29.50 -29.18
C ARG A 264 -6.56 31.00 -29.33
N THR A 265 -6.37 31.73 -28.22
CA THR A 265 -5.69 33.05 -28.10
C THR A 265 -5.26 33.14 -26.62
N GLY A 266 -4.08 33.55 -26.16
CA GLY A 266 -3.07 34.48 -26.67
C GLY A 266 -3.00 35.66 -25.68
N GLY A 267 -1.87 35.88 -24.98
CA GLY A 267 -1.74 37.09 -24.14
C GLY A 267 -0.60 37.08 -23.12
N ILE A 268 0.50 37.70 -23.50
CA ILE A 268 1.76 37.89 -22.76
C ILE A 268 1.63 39.16 -21.90
N ALA A 269 2.14 39.15 -20.66
CA ALA A 269 2.55 40.37 -19.98
C ALA A 269 3.69 40.12 -18.98
N SER A 270 4.85 40.66 -19.35
CA SER A 270 6.03 40.89 -18.52
C SER A 270 5.74 41.94 -17.44
N ARG A 271 6.36 41.78 -16.25
CA ARG A 271 6.91 42.92 -15.52
C ARG A 271 8.06 42.51 -14.59
N ASP A 272 9.12 43.28 -14.77
CA ASP A 272 10.42 43.28 -14.14
C ASP A 272 10.44 44.37 -13.04
N ALA A 273 11.16 44.09 -11.94
CA ALA A 273 11.63 44.96 -10.83
C ALA A 273 11.80 44.05 -9.60
N GLY A 274 12.97 43.81 -9.01
CA GLY A 274 14.14 44.67 -8.82
C GLY A 274 14.18 45.11 -7.35
N GLY A 275 15.11 44.59 -6.54
CA GLY A 275 15.47 45.21 -5.26
C GLY A 275 16.00 44.29 -4.14
N GLY A 276 17.32 44.25 -3.97
CA GLY A 276 17.98 44.40 -2.66
C GLY A 276 18.27 43.17 -1.79
N ASP A 277 19.50 42.65 -1.91
CA ASP A 277 20.30 42.04 -0.82
C ASP A 277 20.79 43.12 0.17
N PRO A 278 21.50 42.85 1.31
CA PRO A 278 21.73 41.61 2.07
C PRO A 278 21.59 41.81 3.60
N TYR A 279 21.46 40.74 4.40
CA TYR A 279 21.68 40.82 5.87
C TYR A 279 22.82 39.89 6.31
N THR A 280 23.99 40.49 6.42
CA THR A 280 25.15 40.05 7.20
C THR A 280 24.93 40.33 8.69
N GLY A 281 25.27 39.39 9.58
CA GLY A 281 25.32 39.67 11.01
C GLY A 281 25.64 38.48 11.91
N ALA A 282 26.91 38.10 12.00
CA ALA A 282 27.50 37.56 13.23
C ALA A 282 28.02 38.75 14.07
N PRO A 283 28.05 38.67 15.43
CA PRO A 283 29.33 38.37 16.06
C PRO A 283 29.29 37.62 17.42
N THR A 284 30.36 36.84 17.63
CA THR A 284 31.15 36.55 18.85
C THR A 284 30.57 36.75 20.26
N GLY A 285 30.79 35.76 21.14
CA GLY A 285 30.93 36.03 22.59
C GLY A 285 31.04 34.82 23.53
N ARG A 286 32.27 34.58 24.00
CA ARG A 286 32.75 33.80 25.17
C ARG A 286 32.88 32.29 25.07
#